data_AF-A0A965YRS3-F1
#
_entry.id   AF-A0A965YRS3-F1
#
_cell.length_a   1.000
_cell.length_b   1.000
_cell.length_c   1.000
_cell.angle_alpha   90.00
_cell.angle_beta   90.00
_cell.angle_gamma   90.00
#
_symmetry.space_group_name_H-M   'P 1'
#
loop_
_entity.id
_entity.type
_entity.pdbx_description
1 polymer ?
#
loop_
_entity_poly.entity_id
_entity_poly.type
_entity_poly.pdbx_seq_one_letter_code
_entity_poly.pdbx_strand_id
1 'polypeptide(L)'
;MKFVPHEYQKYAKEKLIELPETGLFLDMGLGKTVTTLTAIDELLNDLFLVNRVLVIAPKRVAEDTWTTESEKWDHLKHLKISRVLGTPKERMAALNQTADIYVINRENVVWLVDLYRKAWPFDMVVVDELSSFKSNKAKRFKALRQIRPLVKRFVGLTGTPSPNGLLDLWPQLYLIDRGQRLGKTITGYRDRYFCPGRSNGYVVYSYEPKPGADEAIHEKISDICISMKAEDYLRMPELIVNDIDVQLNDKEMATYHELEKEHLMGIDGEQVTALTAATVYNKLLQMANGSVYGDDGVAVEIHRRKIEALE
;
A
#
# COMPACT_ATOMS: atom_id res chain seq x y z
N MET A 1 -16.91 -20.83 9.06
CA MET A 1 -15.66 -21.60 9.03
C MET A 1 -14.93 -21.36 10.34
N LYS A 2 -14.37 -22.42 10.95
CA LYS A 2 -13.60 -22.29 12.19
C LYS A 2 -12.19 -21.78 11.88
N PHE A 3 -11.81 -20.66 12.48
CA PHE A 3 -10.46 -20.12 12.38
C PHE A 3 -9.52 -20.91 13.30
N VAL A 4 -8.43 -21.43 12.75
CA VAL A 4 -7.35 -22.07 13.50
C VAL A 4 -6.08 -21.29 13.17
N PRO A 5 -5.66 -20.34 14.03
CA PRO A 5 -4.52 -19.49 13.73
C PRO A 5 -3.22 -20.29 13.77
N HIS A 6 -2.35 -20.04 12.79
CA HIS A 6 -0.94 -20.44 12.89
C HIS A 6 -0.25 -19.71 14.05
N GLU A 7 0.86 -20.25 14.55
CA GLU A 7 1.61 -19.64 15.67
C GLU A 7 2.00 -18.19 15.41
N TYR A 8 2.40 -17.86 14.18
CA TYR A 8 2.72 -16.50 13.81
C TYR A 8 1.50 -15.55 13.83
N GLN A 9 0.30 -16.05 13.52
CA GLN A 9 -0.94 -15.28 13.60
C GLN A 9 -1.34 -15.04 15.05
N LYS A 10 -1.12 -16.03 15.94
CA LYS A 10 -1.32 -15.86 17.39
C LYS A 10 -0.40 -14.76 17.93
N TYR A 11 0.89 -14.85 17.63
CA TYR A 11 1.88 -13.85 18.01
C TYR A 11 1.52 -12.45 17.49
N ALA A 12 1.16 -12.34 16.21
CA ALA A 12 0.73 -11.08 15.61
C ALA A 12 -0.53 -10.51 16.27
N LYS A 13 -1.53 -11.36 16.56
CA LYS A 13 -2.75 -10.97 17.27
C LYS A 13 -2.42 -10.41 18.67
N GLU A 14 -1.62 -11.14 19.44
CA GLU A 14 -1.22 -10.73 20.79
C GLU A 14 -0.52 -9.38 20.79
N LYS A 15 0.39 -9.15 19.82
CA LYS A 15 1.08 -7.86 19.69
C LYS A 15 0.14 -6.72 19.31
N LEU A 16 -0.85 -6.95 18.45
CA LEU A 16 -1.88 -5.95 18.13
C LEU A 16 -2.72 -5.56 19.36
N ILE A 17 -2.95 -6.52 20.27
CA ILE A 17 -3.67 -6.29 21.52
C ILE A 17 -2.80 -5.54 22.51
N GLU A 18 -1.55 -5.98 22.71
CA GLU A 18 -0.60 -5.40 23.67
C GLU A 18 -0.20 -3.97 23.30
N LEU A 19 0.15 -3.73 22.03
CA LEU A 19 0.78 -2.50 21.57
C LEU A 19 -0.23 -1.55 20.92
N PRO A 20 -0.37 -0.31 21.42
CA PRO A 20 -1.24 0.67 20.78
C PRO A 20 -0.78 1.09 19.38
N GLU A 21 0.52 0.95 19.08
CA GLU A 21 1.14 1.40 17.85
C GLU A 21 1.88 0.21 17.23
N THR A 22 1.37 -0.35 16.12
CA THR A 22 1.91 -1.59 15.55
C THR A 22 2.00 -1.53 14.02
N GLY A 23 3.07 -2.04 13.45
CA GLY A 23 3.22 -2.34 12.02
C GLY A 23 3.22 -3.84 11.78
N LEU A 24 2.21 -4.36 11.08
CA LEU A 24 2.15 -5.76 10.66
C LEU A 24 2.66 -5.87 9.21
N PHE A 25 3.96 -6.12 9.09
CA PHE A 25 4.72 -6.18 7.83
C PHE A 25 4.87 -7.63 7.36
N LEU A 26 3.73 -8.29 7.19
CA LEU A 26 3.64 -9.70 6.77
C LEU A 26 3.40 -9.79 5.26
N ASP A 27 3.95 -10.80 4.60
CA ASP A 27 3.73 -11.08 3.18
C ASP A 27 2.24 -11.23 2.81
N MET A 28 1.95 -11.10 1.51
CA MET A 28 0.63 -11.37 0.97
C MET A 28 0.25 -12.84 1.23
N GLY A 29 -1.02 -13.10 1.55
CA GLY A 29 -1.50 -14.45 1.83
C GLY A 29 -1.34 -14.93 3.28
N LEU A 30 -0.58 -14.22 4.14
CA LEU A 30 -0.38 -14.63 5.54
C LEU A 30 -1.57 -14.37 6.49
N GLY A 31 -2.72 -13.92 5.98
CA GLY A 31 -3.94 -13.73 6.78
C GLY A 31 -3.90 -12.49 7.67
N LYS A 32 -3.31 -11.39 7.20
CA LYS A 32 -3.28 -10.09 7.91
C LYS A 32 -4.69 -9.63 8.32
N THR A 33 -5.67 -9.74 7.42
CA THR A 33 -7.05 -9.29 7.65
C THR A 33 -7.72 -10.07 8.76
N VAL A 34 -7.76 -11.42 8.69
CA VAL A 34 -8.37 -12.24 9.77
C VAL A 34 -7.66 -12.08 11.11
N THR A 35 -6.32 -11.98 11.10
CA THR A 35 -5.54 -11.75 12.33
C THR A 35 -5.91 -10.41 12.95
N THR A 36 -6.02 -9.36 12.14
CA THR A 36 -6.37 -8.01 12.61
C THR A 36 -7.82 -7.94 13.08
N LEU A 37 -8.77 -8.55 12.34
CA LEU A 37 -10.17 -8.63 12.75
C LEU A 37 -10.32 -9.37 14.09
N THR A 38 -9.58 -10.45 14.28
CA THR A 38 -9.60 -11.22 15.54
C THR A 38 -9.05 -10.39 16.71
N ALA A 39 -8.00 -9.59 16.50
CA ALA A 39 -7.51 -8.67 17.52
C ALA A 39 -8.50 -7.52 17.80
N ILE A 40 -9.15 -6.99 16.76
CA ILE A 40 -10.19 -5.96 16.89
C ILE A 40 -11.37 -6.49 17.72
N ASP A 41 -11.82 -7.70 17.45
CA ASP A 41 -12.94 -8.32 18.17
C ASP A 41 -12.69 -8.40 19.68
N GLU A 42 -11.51 -8.89 20.07
CA GLU A 42 -11.09 -8.98 21.48
C GLU A 42 -10.93 -7.58 22.12
N LEU A 43 -10.41 -6.60 21.36
CA LEU A 43 -10.29 -5.22 21.83
C LEU A 43 -11.65 -4.52 22.05
N LEU A 44 -12.65 -4.87 21.25
CA LEU A 44 -14.01 -4.33 21.34
C LEU A 44 -14.84 -5.02 22.43
N ASN A 45 -14.85 -6.35 22.44
CA ASN A 45 -15.84 -7.15 23.15
C ASN A 45 -15.34 -7.77 24.46
N ASP A 46 -14.03 -8.01 24.58
CA ASP A 46 -13.45 -8.63 25.78
C ASP A 46 -12.72 -7.59 26.65
N LEU A 47 -11.93 -6.72 26.02
CA LEU A 47 -11.05 -5.77 26.71
C LEU A 47 -11.64 -4.35 26.80
N PHE A 48 -12.62 -4.02 25.97
CA PHE A 48 -13.28 -2.70 25.91
C PHE A 48 -12.29 -1.52 25.79
N LEU A 49 -11.16 -1.74 25.11
CA LEU A 49 -10.12 -0.72 24.91
C LEU A 49 -10.36 0.14 23.67
N VAL A 50 -11.25 -0.30 22.80
CA VAL A 50 -11.63 0.32 21.53
C VAL A 50 -13.14 0.34 21.43
N ASN A 51 -13.70 1.36 20.78
CA ASN A 51 -15.15 1.46 20.55
C ASN A 51 -15.50 1.67 19.07
N ARG A 52 -14.68 2.39 18.31
CA ARG A 52 -14.94 2.64 16.87
C ARG A 52 -13.67 2.53 16.06
N VAL A 53 -13.64 1.51 15.20
CA VAL A 53 -12.49 1.25 14.32
C VAL A 53 -12.72 1.88 12.96
N LEU A 54 -11.71 2.58 12.45
CA LEU A 54 -11.61 2.98 11.05
C LEU A 54 -10.60 2.11 10.32
N VAL A 55 -11.03 1.42 9.27
CA VAL A 55 -10.16 0.72 8.33
C VAL A 55 -10.04 1.55 7.06
N ILE A 56 -8.81 1.87 6.68
CA ILE A 56 -8.48 2.58 5.44
C ILE A 56 -7.82 1.59 4.50
N ALA A 57 -8.43 1.29 3.36
CA ALA A 57 -7.94 0.25 2.45
C ALA A 57 -7.98 0.68 0.97
N PRO A 58 -7.26 -0.02 0.06
CA PRO A 58 -7.48 0.11 -1.39
C PRO A 58 -8.95 -0.10 -1.76
N LYS A 59 -9.44 0.56 -2.81
CA LYS A 59 -10.87 0.57 -3.18
C LYS A 59 -11.51 -0.83 -3.18
N ARG A 60 -10.93 -1.80 -3.90
CA ARG A 60 -11.44 -3.19 -3.95
C ARG A 60 -11.44 -3.90 -2.60
N VAL A 61 -10.41 -3.65 -1.78
CA VAL A 61 -10.28 -4.24 -0.45
C VAL A 61 -11.30 -3.64 0.52
N ALA A 62 -11.54 -2.33 0.39
CA ALA A 62 -12.56 -1.62 1.13
C ALA A 62 -13.99 -2.03 0.73
N GLU A 63 -14.16 -2.43 -0.54
CA GLU A 63 -15.42 -2.93 -1.06
C GLU A 63 -15.73 -4.31 -0.45
N ASP A 64 -14.84 -5.29 -0.61
CA ASP A 64 -15.27 -6.69 -0.37
C ASP A 64 -14.46 -7.41 0.70
N THR A 65 -13.14 -7.25 0.75
CA THR A 65 -12.26 -8.12 1.57
C THR A 65 -12.60 -8.12 3.06
N TRP A 66 -12.79 -6.96 3.68
CA TRP A 66 -13.04 -6.88 5.13
C TRP A 66 -14.41 -7.46 5.52
N THR A 67 -15.44 -7.21 4.70
CA THR A 67 -16.77 -7.77 4.91
C THR A 67 -16.77 -9.28 4.70
N THR A 68 -16.20 -9.77 3.60
CA THR A 68 -16.14 -11.20 3.29
C THR A 68 -15.34 -11.99 4.33
N GLU A 69 -14.20 -11.46 4.80
CA GLU A 69 -13.44 -12.13 5.86
C GLU A 69 -14.23 -12.19 7.16
N SER A 70 -14.95 -11.12 7.55
CA SER A 70 -15.80 -11.14 8.76
C SER A 70 -16.93 -12.16 8.67
N GLU A 71 -17.55 -12.32 7.49
CA GLU A 71 -18.64 -13.27 7.26
C GLU A 71 -18.16 -14.73 7.17
N LYS A 72 -16.92 -14.94 6.72
CA LYS A 72 -16.32 -16.26 6.55
C LYS A 72 -16.05 -16.97 7.87
N TRP A 73 -15.54 -16.25 8.86
CA TRP A 73 -15.09 -16.83 10.13
C TRP A 73 -16.17 -16.77 11.20
N ASP A 74 -16.48 -17.90 11.81
CA ASP A 74 -17.67 -18.02 12.67
C ASP A 74 -17.63 -17.10 13.91
N HIS A 75 -16.43 -16.82 14.43
CA HIS A 75 -16.22 -15.92 15.57
C HIS A 75 -16.23 -14.44 15.20
N LEU A 76 -16.31 -14.05 13.92
CA LEU A 76 -16.29 -12.65 13.48
C LEU A 76 -17.64 -12.18 12.91
N LYS A 77 -18.60 -13.08 12.75
CA LYS A 77 -19.89 -12.80 12.09
C LYS A 77 -20.75 -11.78 12.84
N HIS A 78 -20.52 -11.57 14.13
CA HIS A 78 -21.26 -10.58 14.92
C HIS A 78 -20.75 -9.15 14.74
N LEU A 79 -19.55 -8.95 14.18
CA LEU A 79 -18.98 -7.63 13.95
C LEU A 79 -19.78 -6.88 12.87
N LYS A 80 -20.22 -5.67 13.19
CA LYS A 80 -20.94 -4.79 12.28
C LYS A 80 -19.95 -3.96 11.50
N ILE A 81 -19.89 -4.19 10.19
CA ILE A 81 -19.00 -3.46 9.27
C ILE A 81 -19.82 -2.50 8.40
N SER A 82 -19.51 -1.21 8.47
CA SER A 82 -20.11 -0.18 7.61
C SER A 82 -19.15 0.24 6.50
N ARG A 83 -19.59 0.11 5.25
CA ARG A 83 -18.84 0.50 4.05
C ARG A 83 -19.05 1.99 3.77
N VAL A 84 -18.06 2.83 4.08
CA VAL A 84 -18.08 4.27 3.83
C VAL A 84 -17.59 4.55 2.40
N LEU A 85 -18.39 4.10 1.43
CA LEU A 85 -18.08 4.16 0.00
C LEU A 85 -19.19 4.88 -0.79
N GLY A 86 -18.95 5.09 -2.08
CA GLY A 86 -19.92 5.72 -2.98
C GLY A 86 -19.93 7.24 -2.92
N THR A 87 -21.10 7.82 -3.23
CA THR A 87 -21.36 9.26 -3.27
C THR A 87 -21.22 9.90 -1.88
N PRO A 88 -21.05 11.23 -1.78
CA PRO A 88 -21.03 11.92 -0.49
C PRO A 88 -22.24 11.60 0.41
N LYS A 89 -23.43 11.45 -0.17
CA LYS A 89 -24.66 11.13 0.58
C LYS A 89 -24.62 9.73 1.18
N GLU A 90 -24.20 8.73 0.40
CA GLU A 90 -24.05 7.34 0.85
C GLU A 90 -22.99 7.22 1.95
N ARG A 91 -21.85 7.90 1.79
CA ARG A 91 -20.80 7.94 2.81
C ARG A 91 -21.28 8.54 4.13
N MET A 92 -22.03 9.63 4.09
CA MET A 92 -22.63 10.23 5.29
C MET A 92 -23.64 9.30 5.94
N ALA A 93 -24.48 8.61 5.15
CA ALA A 93 -25.42 7.63 5.66
C ALA A 93 -24.70 6.47 6.36
N ALA A 94 -23.64 5.94 5.76
CA ALA A 94 -22.80 4.88 6.33
C ALA A 94 -22.16 5.31 7.66
N LEU A 95 -21.59 6.51 7.74
CA LEU A 95 -21.01 7.06 8.98
C LEU A 95 -22.02 7.25 10.13
N ASN A 96 -23.29 7.47 9.80
CA ASN A 96 -24.37 7.63 10.78
C ASN A 96 -24.94 6.29 11.28
N GLN A 97 -24.67 5.18 10.57
CA GLN A 97 -25.04 3.85 11.06
C GLN A 97 -24.19 3.51 12.28
N THR A 98 -24.77 2.79 13.23
CA THR A 98 -24.01 2.24 14.37
C THR A 98 -23.32 0.96 13.91
N ALA A 99 -21.99 1.01 13.83
CA ALA A 99 -21.14 -0.10 13.41
C ALA A 99 -19.87 -0.13 14.27
N ASP A 100 -19.24 -1.29 14.34
CA ASP A 100 -18.00 -1.50 15.10
C ASP A 100 -16.79 -1.08 14.26
N ILE A 101 -16.85 -1.39 12.96
CA ILE A 101 -15.78 -1.14 11.99
C ILE A 101 -16.34 -0.34 10.80
N TYR A 102 -15.68 0.75 10.46
CA TYR A 102 -15.99 1.58 9.31
C TYR A 102 -14.87 1.45 8.28
N VAL A 103 -15.21 1.01 7.08
CA VAL A 103 -14.23 0.75 6.01
C VAL A 103 -14.33 1.84 4.96
N ILE A 104 -13.23 2.56 4.72
CA ILE A 104 -13.14 3.65 3.76
C ILE A 104 -11.98 3.42 2.78
N ASN A 105 -12.15 3.87 1.54
CA ASN A 105 -11.05 3.88 0.60
C ASN A 105 -10.07 5.03 0.85
N ARG A 106 -8.78 4.81 0.58
CA ARG A 106 -7.69 5.76 0.82
C ARG A 106 -7.93 7.14 0.20
N GLU A 107 -8.60 7.23 -0.94
CA GLU A 107 -8.85 8.49 -1.65
C GLU A 107 -9.79 9.42 -0.87
N ASN A 108 -10.66 8.86 -0.01
CA ASN A 108 -11.65 9.62 0.77
C ASN A 108 -11.17 10.02 2.17
N VAL A 109 -9.93 9.69 2.54
CA VAL A 109 -9.36 10.01 3.87
C VAL A 109 -9.30 11.51 4.13
N VAL A 110 -8.93 12.30 3.13
CA VAL A 110 -8.86 13.77 3.28
C VAL A 110 -10.24 14.34 3.61
N TRP A 111 -11.26 13.90 2.87
CA TRP A 111 -12.65 14.30 3.13
C TRP A 111 -13.12 13.91 4.53
N LEU A 112 -12.81 12.70 5.00
CA LEU A 112 -13.20 12.22 6.32
C LEU A 112 -12.54 13.03 7.44
N VAL A 113 -11.25 13.35 7.28
CA VAL A 113 -10.51 14.19 8.22
C VAL A 113 -11.07 15.61 8.25
N ASP A 114 -11.39 16.19 7.09
CA ASP A 114 -11.98 17.53 6.99
C ASP A 114 -13.38 17.62 7.58
N LEU A 115 -14.16 16.52 7.49
CA LEU A 115 -15.50 16.39 8.06
C LEU A 115 -15.47 16.44 9.59
N TYR A 116 -14.66 15.58 10.23
CA TYR A 116 -14.67 15.44 11.69
C TYR A 116 -13.71 16.40 12.41
N ARG A 117 -12.55 16.71 11.81
CA ARG A 117 -11.50 17.55 12.41
C ARG A 117 -11.17 17.13 13.85
N LYS A 118 -11.50 17.96 14.84
CA LYS A 118 -11.26 17.70 16.27
C LYS A 118 -12.30 16.76 16.89
N ALA A 119 -13.47 16.62 16.28
CA ALA A 119 -14.52 15.69 16.69
C ALA A 119 -14.31 14.28 16.09
N TRP A 120 -13.05 13.88 15.92
CA TRP A 120 -12.68 12.59 15.34
C TRP A 120 -13.23 11.44 16.21
N PRO A 121 -14.10 10.56 15.67
CA PRO A 121 -14.83 9.60 16.49
C PRO A 121 -14.13 8.23 16.60
N PHE A 122 -13.07 7.99 15.83
CA PHE A 122 -12.40 6.68 15.76
C PHE A 122 -11.19 6.65 16.68
N ASP A 123 -11.22 5.76 17.67
CA ASP A 123 -10.13 5.59 18.62
C ASP A 123 -9.06 4.60 18.12
N MET A 124 -9.42 3.70 17.21
CA MET A 124 -8.49 2.82 16.50
C MET A 124 -8.53 3.09 14.98
N VAL A 125 -7.34 3.21 14.37
CA VAL A 125 -7.19 3.33 12.91
C VAL A 125 -6.31 2.20 12.41
N VAL A 126 -6.82 1.44 11.44
CA VAL A 126 -6.10 0.43 10.68
C VAL A 126 -5.89 0.95 9.27
N VAL A 127 -4.65 0.99 8.81
CA VAL A 127 -4.32 1.31 7.41
C VAL A 127 -3.86 0.05 6.72
N ASP A 128 -4.73 -0.48 5.87
CA ASP A 128 -4.41 -1.57 4.97
C ASP A 128 -3.69 -1.06 3.72
N GLU A 129 -2.66 -1.77 3.32
CA GLU A 129 -1.65 -1.33 2.36
C GLU A 129 -1.01 0.03 2.73
N LEU A 130 -0.40 0.09 3.91
CA LEU A 130 0.27 1.27 4.47
C LEU A 130 1.33 1.87 3.52
N SER A 131 1.97 1.05 2.69
CA SER A 131 2.94 1.48 1.67
C SER A 131 2.39 2.59 0.76
N SER A 132 1.06 2.68 0.60
CA SER A 132 0.38 3.75 -0.15
C SER A 132 0.45 5.14 0.49
N PHE A 133 0.97 5.24 1.72
CA PHE A 133 1.25 6.47 2.47
C PHE A 133 2.75 6.80 2.56
N LYS A 134 3.60 6.15 1.76
CA LYS A 134 5.06 6.38 1.69
C LYS A 134 5.52 7.78 1.27
N SER A 135 4.62 8.68 0.90
CA SER A 135 4.98 10.06 0.54
C SER A 135 4.47 11.06 1.58
N ASN A 136 5.40 11.69 2.30
CA ASN A 136 5.08 12.73 3.28
C ASN A 136 4.52 14.03 2.66
N LYS A 137 4.65 14.19 1.34
CA LYS A 137 4.11 15.33 0.60
C LYS A 137 2.63 15.13 0.25
N ALA A 138 2.16 13.87 0.22
CA ALA A 138 0.81 13.53 -0.19
C ALA A 138 -0.25 14.12 0.76
N LYS A 139 -1.37 14.58 0.19
CA LYS A 139 -2.50 15.14 0.97
C LYS A 139 -3.02 14.14 2.00
N ARG A 140 -3.11 12.86 1.63
CA ARG A 140 -3.57 11.77 2.51
C ARG A 140 -2.68 11.60 3.75
N PHE A 141 -1.35 11.63 3.57
CA PHE A 141 -0.40 11.57 4.69
C PHE A 141 -0.57 12.76 5.63
N LYS A 142 -0.66 13.98 5.08
CA LYS A 142 -0.86 15.21 5.87
C LYS A 142 -2.15 15.16 6.67
N ALA A 143 -3.24 14.67 6.06
CA ALA A 143 -4.53 14.51 6.72
C ALA A 143 -4.46 13.52 7.90
N LEU A 144 -3.89 12.32 7.72
CA LEU A 144 -3.73 11.37 8.83
C LEU A 144 -2.78 11.89 9.91
N ARG A 145 -1.67 12.53 9.53
CA ARG A 145 -0.74 13.17 10.47
C ARG A 145 -1.43 14.19 11.37
N GLN A 146 -2.43 14.91 10.86
CA GLN A 146 -3.19 15.90 11.62
C GLN A 146 -4.08 15.26 12.70
N ILE A 147 -4.77 14.16 12.39
CA ILE A 147 -5.67 13.48 13.34
C ILE A 147 -4.95 12.50 14.25
N ARG A 148 -3.71 12.12 13.93
CA ARG A 148 -2.96 11.10 14.68
C ARG A 148 -2.90 11.34 16.20
N PRO A 149 -2.83 12.58 16.74
CA PRO A 149 -2.90 12.83 18.18
C PRO A 149 -4.24 12.45 18.84
N LEU A 150 -5.32 12.33 18.06
CA LEU A 150 -6.66 11.96 18.52
C LEU A 150 -6.91 10.44 18.47
N VAL A 151 -6.01 9.70 17.82
CA VAL A 151 -6.09 8.25 17.64
C VAL A 151 -5.32 7.57 18.76
N LYS A 152 -5.98 6.69 19.53
CA LYS A 152 -5.37 5.96 20.63
C LYS A 152 -4.56 4.76 20.13
N ARG A 153 -5.10 4.04 19.14
CA ARG A 153 -4.45 2.87 18.53
C ARG A 153 -4.28 3.02 17.03
N PHE A 154 -3.09 2.72 16.52
CA PHE A 154 -2.78 2.80 15.10
C PHE A 154 -2.08 1.53 14.63
N VAL A 155 -2.68 0.88 13.64
CA VAL A 155 -2.16 -0.35 13.04
C VAL A 155 -1.89 -0.12 11.57
N GLY A 156 -0.68 -0.42 11.12
CA GLY A 156 -0.29 -0.38 9.73
C GLY A 156 -0.09 -1.76 9.16
N LEU A 157 -0.84 -2.14 8.11
CA LEU A 157 -0.70 -3.43 7.44
C LEU A 157 -0.04 -3.23 6.08
N THR A 158 1.00 -3.99 5.76
CA THR A 158 1.57 -4.02 4.40
C THR A 158 2.41 -5.27 4.21
N GLY A 159 2.49 -5.80 2.99
CA GLY A 159 3.48 -6.84 2.65
C GLY A 159 4.81 -6.28 2.13
N THR A 160 4.85 -5.00 1.77
CA THR A 160 6.02 -4.38 1.15
C THR A 160 6.26 -2.99 1.76
N PRO A 161 6.81 -2.91 2.99
CA PRO A 161 6.97 -1.65 3.69
C PRO A 161 8.02 -0.72 3.06
N SER A 162 8.87 -1.18 2.13
CA SER A 162 9.96 -0.35 1.55
C SER A 162 10.23 -0.66 0.09
N PRO A 163 9.27 -0.44 -0.82
CA PRO A 163 9.44 -0.77 -2.24
C PRO A 163 10.55 0.03 -2.91
N ASN A 164 10.86 1.24 -2.42
CA ASN A 164 11.97 2.06 -2.94
C ASN A 164 13.09 2.27 -1.90
N GLY A 165 13.22 1.37 -0.92
CA GLY A 165 14.26 1.42 0.13
C GLY A 165 13.88 2.17 1.41
N LEU A 166 14.85 2.33 2.31
CA LEU A 166 14.67 2.80 3.70
C LEU A 166 14.08 4.21 3.84
N LEU A 167 14.11 5.04 2.80
CA LEU A 167 13.50 6.37 2.82
C LEU A 167 11.97 6.30 2.94
N ASP A 168 11.36 5.24 2.39
CA ASP A 168 9.91 5.05 2.38
C ASP A 168 9.37 4.61 3.76
N LEU A 169 10.25 4.19 4.68
CA LEU A 169 9.86 3.81 6.05
C LEU A 169 9.40 4.99 6.88
N TRP A 170 10.11 6.14 6.81
CA TRP A 170 9.85 7.24 7.74
C TRP A 170 8.39 7.72 7.73
N PRO A 171 7.74 7.97 6.58
CA PRO A 171 6.34 8.38 6.57
C PRO A 171 5.41 7.33 7.21
N GLN A 172 5.63 6.05 6.91
CA GLN A 172 4.83 4.95 7.43
C GLN A 172 4.96 4.83 8.95
N LEU A 173 6.20 4.81 9.45
CA LEU A 173 6.50 4.74 10.87
C LEU A 173 6.03 5.99 11.61
N TYR A 174 6.16 7.18 11.01
CA TYR A 174 5.62 8.40 11.61
C TYR A 174 4.09 8.31 11.82
N LEU A 175 3.35 7.70 10.89
CA LEU A 175 1.91 7.50 11.10
C LEU A 175 1.64 6.49 12.23
N ILE A 176 2.48 5.45 12.35
CA ILE A 176 2.36 4.45 13.42
C ILE A 176 2.66 5.06 14.79
N ASP A 177 3.83 5.68 14.99
CA ASP A 177 4.35 6.03 16.33
C ASP A 177 4.58 7.53 16.57
N ARG A 178 4.21 8.38 15.60
CA ARG A 178 4.41 9.84 15.63
C ARG A 178 5.88 10.28 15.68
N GLY A 179 6.78 9.45 15.16
CA GLY A 179 8.20 9.75 15.05
C GLY A 179 8.97 9.49 16.33
N GLN A 180 8.51 8.60 17.20
CA GLN A 180 9.24 8.20 18.41
C GLN A 180 10.56 7.51 18.06
N ARG A 181 10.54 6.55 17.14
CA ARG A 181 11.73 5.76 16.76
C ARG A 181 12.62 6.47 15.74
N LEU A 182 12.01 6.90 14.64
CA LEU A 182 12.72 7.46 13.48
C LEU A 182 12.77 9.00 13.46
N GLY A 183 12.20 9.67 14.46
CA GLY A 183 12.21 11.13 14.58
C GLY A 183 11.00 11.83 13.94
N LYS A 184 10.75 13.07 14.37
CA LYS A 184 9.53 13.85 14.01
C LYS A 184 9.58 14.54 12.65
N THR A 185 10.74 14.63 12.01
CA THR A 185 10.93 15.31 10.73
C THR A 185 11.67 14.43 9.73
N ILE A 186 11.28 14.51 8.47
CA ILE A 186 11.97 13.79 7.39
C ILE A 186 13.41 14.25 7.22
N THR A 187 13.67 15.56 7.43
CA THR A 187 15.03 16.12 7.37
C THR A 187 15.90 15.48 8.44
N GLY A 188 15.46 15.42 9.70
CA GLY A 188 16.24 14.80 10.76
C GLY A 188 16.47 13.30 10.56
N TYR A 189 15.51 12.59 9.96
CA TYR A 189 15.67 11.19 9.57
C TYR A 189 16.76 11.03 8.49
N ARG A 190 16.71 11.86 7.45
CA ARG A 190 17.72 11.88 6.38
C ARG A 190 19.10 12.21 6.90
N ASP A 191 19.22 13.29 7.67
CA ASP A 191 20.50 13.76 8.22
C ASP A 191 21.13 12.70 9.13
N ARG A 192 20.31 11.91 9.84
CA ARG A 192 20.78 10.86 10.73
C ARG A 192 21.28 9.63 9.95
N TYR A 193 20.48 9.10 9.03
CA TYR A 193 20.69 7.78 8.46
C TYR A 193 21.20 7.77 7.01
N PHE A 194 21.26 8.92 6.33
CA PHE A 194 21.59 8.97 4.91
C PHE A 194 22.65 10.03 4.62
N CYS A 195 23.43 9.79 3.57
CA CYS A 195 24.27 10.78 2.92
C CYS A 195 23.56 11.31 1.66
N PRO A 196 23.64 12.63 1.38
CA PRO A 196 23.17 13.14 0.11
C PRO A 196 24.03 12.54 -1.03
N GLY A 197 23.36 11.89 -1.99
CA GLY A 197 23.98 11.36 -3.20
C GLY A 197 24.05 12.43 -4.28
N ARG A 198 23.48 12.19 -5.47
CA ARG A 198 23.51 13.17 -6.57
C ARG A 198 22.73 14.42 -6.21
N SER A 199 23.32 15.59 -6.41
CA SER A 199 22.70 16.90 -6.20
C SER A 199 22.82 17.80 -7.44
N ASN A 200 21.84 18.67 -7.66
CA ASN A 200 21.93 19.83 -8.58
C ASN A 200 21.77 21.09 -7.72
N GLY A 201 22.90 21.75 -7.44
CA GLY A 201 22.95 22.84 -6.44
C GLY A 201 22.45 22.38 -5.07
N TYR A 202 21.45 23.08 -4.53
CA TYR A 202 20.85 22.78 -3.22
C TYR A 202 19.85 21.61 -3.22
N VAL A 203 19.54 21.04 -4.39
CA VAL A 203 18.54 19.95 -4.52
C VAL A 203 19.24 18.61 -4.61
N VAL A 204 19.07 17.77 -3.59
CA VAL A 204 19.58 16.39 -3.53
C VAL A 204 18.54 15.43 -4.13
N TYR A 205 18.91 14.68 -5.16
CA TYR A 205 18.05 13.76 -5.92
C TYR A 205 18.11 12.30 -5.44
N SER A 206 19.25 11.87 -4.89
CA SER A 206 19.38 10.54 -4.29
C SER A 206 19.92 10.65 -2.87
N TYR A 207 19.52 9.71 -2.01
CA TYR A 207 20.06 9.56 -0.67
C TYR A 207 20.53 8.13 -0.55
N GLU A 208 21.77 7.97 -0.09
CA GLU A 208 22.37 6.66 0.13
C GLU A 208 22.42 6.39 1.63
N PRO A 209 22.01 5.20 2.11
CA PRO A 209 22.12 4.85 3.52
C PRO A 209 23.57 4.98 4.00
N LYS A 210 23.77 5.55 5.17
CA LYS A 210 25.08 5.53 5.84
C LYS A 210 25.45 4.09 6.23
N PRO A 211 26.75 3.79 6.42
CA PRO A 211 27.16 2.52 7.01
C PRO A 211 26.44 2.27 8.35
N GLY A 212 25.84 1.09 8.52
CA GLY A 212 25.08 0.70 9.71
C GLY A 212 23.67 1.31 9.83
N ALA A 213 23.22 2.08 8.84
CA ALA A 213 21.91 2.74 8.92
C ALA A 213 20.75 1.75 8.83
N ASP A 214 20.89 0.73 7.99
CA ASP A 214 19.87 -0.32 7.79
C ASP A 214 19.61 -1.04 9.12
N GLU A 215 20.66 -1.61 9.72
CA GLU A 215 20.59 -2.33 10.98
C GLU A 215 20.06 -1.44 12.11
N ALA A 216 20.54 -0.21 12.20
CA ALA A 216 20.10 0.74 13.23
C ALA A 216 18.64 1.18 13.08
N ILE A 217 18.10 1.23 11.84
CA ILE A 217 16.69 1.51 11.60
C ILE A 217 15.86 0.29 12.01
N HIS A 218 16.25 -0.91 11.59
CA HIS A 218 15.55 -2.15 11.89
C HIS A 218 15.50 -2.44 13.39
N GLU A 219 16.62 -2.30 14.10
CA GLU A 219 16.69 -2.46 15.56
C GLU A 219 15.76 -1.47 16.29
N LYS A 220 15.65 -0.23 15.78
CA LYS A 220 14.77 0.77 16.41
C LYS A 220 13.29 0.51 16.22
N ILE A 221 12.89 -0.24 15.20
CA ILE A 221 11.48 -0.48 14.89
C ILE A 221 11.02 -1.89 15.23
N SER A 222 11.96 -2.79 15.60
CA SER A 222 11.67 -4.21 15.83
C SER A 222 10.67 -4.46 16.96
N ASP A 223 10.52 -3.52 17.88
CA ASP A 223 9.58 -3.63 19.00
C ASP A 223 8.11 -3.37 18.61
N ILE A 224 7.85 -2.65 17.51
CA ILE A 224 6.49 -2.38 16.99
C ILE A 224 6.21 -2.96 15.61
N CYS A 225 7.24 -3.32 14.86
CA CYS A 225 7.12 -3.86 13.52
C CYS A 225 7.31 -5.36 13.54
N ILE A 226 6.22 -6.08 13.26
CA ILE A 226 6.21 -7.53 13.14
C ILE A 226 6.39 -7.85 11.66
N SER A 227 7.55 -8.40 11.31
CA SER A 227 7.86 -8.82 9.94
C SER A 227 8.21 -10.29 9.92
N MET A 228 7.63 -11.02 8.98
CA MET A 228 7.85 -12.46 8.78
C MET A 228 7.68 -12.78 7.30
N LYS A 229 8.56 -13.62 6.75
CA LYS A 229 8.40 -14.12 5.39
C LYS A 229 7.53 -15.37 5.40
N ALA A 230 6.80 -15.60 4.32
CA ALA A 230 5.95 -16.79 4.20
C ALA A 230 6.74 -18.10 4.33
N GLU A 231 7.97 -18.13 3.82
CA GLU A 231 8.88 -19.28 3.85
C GLU A 231 9.28 -19.70 5.27
N ASP A 232 9.33 -18.75 6.22
CA ASP A 232 9.76 -19.03 7.59
C ASP A 232 8.75 -19.87 8.38
N TYR A 233 7.47 -19.91 7.94
CA TYR A 233 6.36 -20.49 8.72
C TYR A 233 5.38 -21.36 7.92
N LEU A 234 5.40 -21.31 6.59
CA LEU A 234 4.53 -22.12 5.74
C LEU A 234 5.36 -23.10 4.91
N ARG A 235 4.93 -24.37 4.88
CA ARG A 235 5.45 -25.34 3.91
C ARG A 235 4.81 -25.05 2.55
N MET A 236 5.45 -24.16 1.80
CA MET A 236 5.06 -23.84 0.43
C MET A 236 5.63 -24.90 -0.53
N PRO A 237 4.91 -25.27 -1.61
CA PRO A 237 5.51 -26.01 -2.71
C PRO A 237 6.59 -25.17 -3.39
N GLU A 238 7.50 -25.82 -4.12
CA GLU A 238 8.54 -25.13 -4.88
C GLU A 238 7.93 -24.19 -5.94
N LEU A 239 8.45 -22.97 -6.03
CA LEU A 239 8.05 -22.02 -7.06
C LEU A 239 8.64 -22.46 -8.40
N ILE A 240 7.78 -22.84 -9.34
CA ILE A 240 8.18 -23.12 -10.72
C ILE A 240 8.01 -21.84 -11.52
N VAL A 241 9.12 -21.22 -11.92
CA VAL A 241 9.15 -20.10 -12.85
C VAL A 241 9.35 -20.65 -14.25
N ASN A 242 8.39 -20.40 -15.15
CA ASN A 242 8.50 -20.78 -16.56
C ASN A 242 8.57 -19.50 -17.40
N ASP A 243 9.76 -19.15 -17.88
CA ASP A 243 9.98 -18.01 -18.75
C ASP A 243 9.70 -18.41 -20.20
N ILE A 244 8.67 -17.81 -20.80
CA ILE A 244 8.27 -18.08 -22.19
C ILE A 244 8.64 -16.88 -23.06
N ASP A 245 9.67 -17.04 -23.87
CA ASP A 245 10.10 -16.02 -24.83
C ASP A 245 9.15 -15.99 -26.03
N VAL A 246 8.55 -14.82 -26.26
CA VAL A 246 7.63 -14.58 -27.39
C VAL A 246 8.33 -13.68 -28.40
N GLN A 247 8.51 -14.18 -29.63
CA GLN A 247 9.13 -13.42 -30.71
C GLN A 247 8.11 -12.84 -31.67
N LEU A 248 8.23 -11.55 -31.93
CA LEU A 248 7.53 -10.86 -33.01
C LEU A 248 8.07 -11.36 -34.37
N ASN A 249 7.21 -11.46 -35.38
CA ASN A 249 7.69 -11.76 -36.73
C ASN A 249 8.33 -10.54 -37.39
N ASP A 250 8.96 -10.73 -38.54
CA ASP A 250 9.65 -9.67 -39.28
C ASP A 250 8.76 -8.48 -39.60
N LYS A 251 7.47 -8.71 -39.90
CA LYS A 251 6.52 -7.65 -40.24
C LYS A 251 6.17 -6.80 -39.00
N GLU A 252 5.89 -7.46 -37.88
CA GLU A 252 5.59 -6.80 -36.60
C GLU A 252 6.82 -6.06 -36.06
N MET A 253 8.02 -6.67 -36.15
CA MET A 253 9.27 -6.01 -35.79
C MET A 253 9.57 -4.79 -36.67
N ALA A 254 9.28 -4.87 -37.97
CA ALA A 254 9.44 -3.72 -38.86
C ALA A 254 8.55 -2.55 -38.43
N THR A 255 7.27 -2.81 -38.13
CA THR A 255 6.36 -1.78 -37.61
C THR A 255 6.82 -1.24 -36.24
N TYR A 256 7.41 -2.08 -35.39
CA TYR A 256 7.95 -1.67 -34.10
C TYR A 256 9.10 -0.66 -34.29
N HIS A 257 10.04 -0.99 -35.16
CA HIS A 257 11.17 -0.10 -35.48
C HIS A 257 10.74 1.16 -36.25
N GLU A 258 9.68 1.09 -37.05
CA GLU A 258 9.10 2.27 -37.70
C GLU A 258 8.53 3.24 -36.66
N LEU A 259 7.75 2.75 -35.70
CA LEU A 259 7.20 3.57 -34.62
C LEU A 259 8.30 4.20 -33.74
N GLU A 260 9.33 3.39 -33.42
CA GLU A 260 10.52 3.84 -32.72
C GLU A 260 11.22 4.99 -33.48
N LYS A 261 11.41 4.85 -34.80
CA LYS A 261 12.07 5.84 -35.65
C LYS A 261 11.25 7.09 -35.90
N GLU A 262 9.96 6.99 -36.22
CA GLU A 262 9.10 8.14 -36.53
C GLU A 262 9.03 9.13 -35.36
N HIS A 263 8.97 8.61 -34.13
CA HIS A 263 8.94 9.46 -32.95
C HIS A 263 10.32 9.96 -32.54
N LEU A 264 11.42 9.34 -33.01
CA LEU A 264 12.79 9.86 -32.87
C LEU A 264 13.14 10.91 -33.93
N MET A 265 12.61 10.80 -35.16
CA MET A 265 12.87 11.74 -36.27
C MET A 265 12.17 13.10 -36.13
N GLY A 266 11.11 13.20 -35.32
CA GLY A 266 10.52 14.49 -34.91
C GLY A 266 11.37 15.27 -33.90
N ILE A 267 12.56 14.79 -33.55
CA ILE A 267 13.41 15.27 -32.45
C ILE A 267 14.79 15.73 -32.94
N ASP A 268 14.87 16.30 -34.14
CA ASP A 268 16.07 17.03 -34.58
C ASP A 268 15.92 18.52 -34.21
N GLY A 269 16.30 18.87 -32.97
CA GLY A 269 16.71 20.25 -32.65
C GLY A 269 16.28 20.86 -31.32
N GLU A 270 15.28 20.34 -30.61
CA GLU A 270 14.87 20.90 -29.31
C GLU A 270 14.76 19.84 -28.22
N GLN A 271 15.13 20.24 -27.01
CA GLN A 271 15.27 19.41 -25.80
C GLN A 271 14.20 18.33 -25.70
N VAL A 272 14.63 17.07 -25.63
CA VAL A 272 13.78 15.92 -25.34
C VAL A 272 13.05 16.18 -24.03
N THR A 273 11.77 16.55 -24.08
CA THR A 273 10.94 16.56 -22.88
C THR A 273 10.64 15.10 -22.52
N ALA A 274 10.77 14.73 -21.24
CA ALA A 274 10.53 13.35 -20.78
C ALA A 274 9.11 12.82 -21.12
N LEU A 275 8.17 13.72 -21.43
CA LEU A 275 6.80 13.43 -21.83
C LEU A 275 6.69 12.74 -23.20
N THR A 276 7.53 13.09 -24.18
CA THR A 276 7.53 12.41 -25.50
C THR A 276 8.17 11.02 -25.42
N ALA A 277 9.29 10.87 -24.73
CA ALA A 277 9.96 9.56 -24.59
C ALA A 277 9.10 8.52 -23.85
N ALA A 278 8.41 8.93 -22.78
CA ALA A 278 7.49 8.05 -22.05
C ALA A 278 6.30 7.61 -22.92
N THR A 279 5.84 8.47 -23.82
CA THR A 279 4.72 8.18 -24.74
C THR A 279 5.12 7.12 -25.77
N VAL A 280 6.31 7.25 -26.36
CA VAL A 280 6.87 6.24 -27.29
C VAL A 280 7.05 4.91 -26.60
N TYR A 281 7.71 4.91 -25.43
CA TYR A 281 7.92 3.70 -24.64
C TYR A 281 6.60 2.98 -24.32
N ASN A 282 5.56 3.71 -23.93
CA ASN A 282 4.25 3.12 -23.66
C ASN A 282 3.60 2.52 -24.92
N LYS A 283 3.71 3.17 -26.09
CA LYS A 283 3.16 2.61 -27.34
C LYS A 283 3.92 1.36 -27.79
N LEU A 284 5.25 1.34 -27.63
CA LEU A 284 6.07 0.16 -27.92
C LEU A 284 5.73 -1.01 -26.97
N LEU A 285 5.50 -0.73 -25.68
CA LEU A 285 5.01 -1.74 -24.72
C LEU A 285 3.62 -2.27 -25.08
N GLN A 286 2.71 -1.40 -25.52
CA GLN A 286 1.38 -1.81 -25.98
C GLN A 286 1.49 -2.72 -27.20
N MET A 287 2.29 -2.33 -28.18
CA MET A 287 2.54 -3.12 -29.38
C MET A 287 3.14 -4.50 -29.03
N ALA A 288 4.14 -4.56 -28.15
CA ALA A 288 4.72 -5.83 -27.69
C ALA A 288 3.71 -6.72 -26.93
N ASN A 289 2.68 -6.14 -26.31
CA ASN A 289 1.58 -6.89 -25.71
C ASN A 289 0.55 -7.39 -26.73
N GLY A 290 0.57 -6.88 -27.97
CA GLY A 290 -0.28 -7.34 -29.08
C GLY A 290 -1.28 -6.31 -29.61
N SER A 291 -1.53 -5.20 -28.92
CA SER A 291 -2.50 -4.18 -29.35
C SER A 291 -2.07 -2.78 -28.95
N VAL A 292 -2.32 -1.79 -29.81
CA VAL A 292 -2.04 -0.37 -29.56
C VAL A 292 -3.35 0.39 -29.42
N TYR A 293 -3.45 1.31 -28.46
CA TYR A 293 -4.62 2.16 -28.28
C TYR A 293 -4.46 3.48 -29.05
N GLY A 294 -5.46 3.82 -29.85
CA GLY A 294 -5.61 5.13 -30.46
C GLY A 294 -5.97 6.21 -29.42
N ASP A 295 -5.86 7.47 -29.80
CA ASP A 295 -6.19 8.62 -28.94
C ASP A 295 -7.70 8.69 -28.61
N ASP A 296 -8.53 8.01 -29.39
CA ASP A 296 -9.96 7.78 -29.17
C ASP A 296 -10.26 6.62 -28.20
N GLY A 297 -9.22 5.94 -27.72
CA GLY A 297 -9.32 4.78 -26.84
C GLY A 297 -9.66 3.47 -27.56
N VAL A 298 -9.73 3.46 -28.89
CA VAL A 298 -9.99 2.25 -29.68
C VAL A 298 -8.71 1.43 -29.78
N ALA A 299 -8.80 0.15 -29.44
CA ALA A 299 -7.68 -0.78 -29.55
C ALA A 299 -7.55 -1.28 -30.99
N VAL A 300 -6.35 -1.18 -31.54
CA VAL A 300 -5.95 -1.80 -32.81
C VAL A 300 -5.08 -3.01 -32.50
N GLU A 301 -5.57 -4.20 -32.86
CA GLU A 301 -4.84 -5.45 -32.69
C GLU A 301 -3.72 -5.56 -33.74
N ILE A 302 -2.50 -5.83 -33.26
CA ILE A 302 -1.28 -6.01 -34.06
C ILE A 302 -0.94 -7.49 -34.18
N HIS A 303 -1.02 -8.24 -33.06
CA HIS A 303 -0.78 -9.68 -33.02
C HIS A 303 -1.37 -10.33 -31.75
N ARG A 304 -1.48 -11.67 -31.73
CA ARG A 304 -1.97 -12.44 -30.57
C ARG A 304 -0.93 -13.30 -29.87
N ARG A 305 0.33 -13.24 -30.30
CA ARG A 305 1.42 -14.12 -29.84
C ARG A 305 1.55 -14.33 -28.33
N LYS A 306 1.37 -13.27 -27.54
CA LYS A 306 1.46 -13.36 -26.08
C LYS A 306 0.28 -14.12 -25.47
N ILE A 307 -0.90 -14.02 -26.07
CA ILE A 307 -2.09 -14.79 -25.66
C ILE A 307 -1.91 -16.25 -26.11
N GLU A 308 -1.46 -16.47 -27.34
CA GLU A 308 -1.19 -17.82 -27.88
C GLU A 308 -0.12 -18.57 -27.06
N ALA A 309 0.88 -17.86 -26.51
CA ALA A 309 1.90 -18.45 -25.65
C ALA A 309 1.40 -18.79 -24.23
N LEU A 310 0.23 -18.28 -23.83
CA LEU A 310 -0.40 -18.56 -22.53
C LEU A 310 -1.45 -19.67 -22.58
N GLU A 311 -1.89 -20.08 -23.79
CA GLU A 311 -2.82 -21.20 -24.03
C GLU A 311 -2.08 -22.55 -24.09
#